data_AF-A0A4Q5ZHX1-F1
#
_entry.id   AF-A0A4Q5ZHX1-F1
#
_cell.length_a   1.000
_cell.length_b   1.000
_cell.length_c   1.000
_cell.angle_alpha   90.00
_cell.angle_beta   90.00
_cell.angle_gamma   90.00
#
_symmetry.space_group_name_H-M   'P 1'
#
loop_
_entity.id
_entity.type
_entity.pdbx_description
1 polymer ?
#
loop_
_entity_poly.entity_id
_entity_poly.type
_entity_poly.pdbx_seq_one_letter_code
_entity_poly.pdbx_strand_id
1 'polypeptide(L)'
;MQLKKLSLYLGCIILLLTLGKCKKGEEPGSSSKDSSLSFTVDEIYNGSLNYSVTGKPVVKVNFTQPIIPATISTGTKLSSSSGSVVLLSTSLSADNKTLTISPQNELPSFETFTLAITADIKPINGGRLVNPVNITFSSGINNTDKFPRISDNELLTLVQKQTFKYFYDFGHPVSGLARERNTSGNTVTSGGSGFGIMALVTGVHRNFISRAEGLQRMQKIVGFLKTAERFHGAYPHWMDGNTGAALPFSAKDNGGDLVETSFLMQGLITARQYFSGADAAETALRNDITALYNAVEWDWYRKDNGDVLYWHWSPDHNWEVNLPLRGWNEGLITYVLGAGSPTYDIPKSVYDNGWARNGSMKNGNTYYGVQLPLGPPNGGPLFFSHYSFLGINPKGLTDAYANYETQTLAHTLINYNYCVANPKGYAGYGADCWGLTASDIPNGYTASSP
;
A
#
# COMPACT_ATOMS: atom_id res chain seq x y z
N MET A 1 -16.70 59.32 32.68
CA MET A 1 -17.63 58.91 33.75
C MET A 1 -16.98 57.74 34.49
N GLN A 2 -16.58 58.00 35.75
CA GLN A 2 -16.07 57.12 36.81
C GLN A 2 -14.88 56.18 36.48
N LEU A 3 -13.63 56.47 36.89
CA LEU A 3 -12.98 56.56 38.22
C LEU A 3 -12.84 55.25 39.03
N LYS A 4 -11.55 54.97 39.32
CA LYS A 4 -10.94 54.44 40.56
C LYS A 4 -11.05 52.92 40.85
N LYS A 5 -9.88 52.27 40.97
CA LYS A 5 -9.18 52.15 42.26
C LYS A 5 -7.71 51.75 42.09
N LEU A 6 -6.90 52.44 42.90
CA LEU A 6 -5.45 52.42 43.07
C LEU A 6 -5.21 52.05 44.55
N SER A 7 -4.29 51.12 44.82
CA SER A 7 -3.63 50.90 46.12
C SER A 7 -2.27 50.28 45.79
N LEU A 8 -1.14 51.00 45.70
CA LEU A 8 -0.37 51.73 46.71
C LEU A 8 0.03 50.87 47.93
N TYR A 9 1.29 50.40 47.92
CA TYR A 9 2.13 50.36 49.12
C TYR A 9 3.55 50.78 48.72
N LEU A 10 3.93 51.95 49.25
CA LEU A 10 5.27 52.52 49.26
C LEU A 10 5.74 52.46 50.71
N GLY A 11 6.97 52.01 50.95
CA GLY A 11 7.65 52.04 52.25
C GLY A 11 9.08 52.56 52.09
N CYS A 12 9.34 53.71 52.72
CA CYS A 12 10.52 54.58 52.71
C CYS A 12 11.89 53.90 52.95
N ILE A 13 12.96 54.27 52.22
CA ILE A 13 13.99 55.34 52.46
C ILE A 13 14.76 55.17 53.80
N ILE A 14 16.08 54.92 53.75
CA ILE A 14 17.19 55.81 54.18
C ILE A 14 18.56 55.09 54.16
N LEU A 15 19.48 55.72 53.39
CA LEU A 15 20.94 55.85 53.48
C LEU A 15 21.71 55.24 54.67
N LEU A 16 22.80 54.52 54.37
CA LEU A 16 24.07 54.63 55.11
C LEU A 16 25.25 54.15 54.24
N LEU A 17 26.03 55.13 53.78
CA LEU A 17 27.37 54.96 53.22
C LEU A 17 28.34 54.59 54.35
N THR A 18 28.93 53.40 54.30
CA THR A 18 30.19 53.11 54.98
C THR A 18 31.17 52.49 54.00
N LEU A 19 32.19 53.28 53.67
CA LEU A 19 33.39 52.87 52.94
C LEU A 19 34.17 51.86 53.79
N GLY A 20 34.11 50.59 53.40
CA GLY A 20 35.00 49.53 53.88
C GLY A 20 35.83 48.99 52.73
N LYS A 21 37.08 49.43 52.60
CA LYS A 21 38.10 48.79 51.74
C LYS A 21 38.35 47.36 52.26
N CYS A 22 37.68 46.38 51.69
CA CYS A 22 38.08 44.98 51.77
C CYS A 22 38.80 44.60 50.48
N LYS A 23 40.14 44.45 50.56
CA LYS A 23 40.92 43.68 49.59
C LYS A 23 40.38 42.25 49.63
N LYS A 24 39.56 41.88 48.65
CA LYS A 24 39.21 40.49 48.39
C LYS A 24 40.32 39.93 47.51
N GLY A 25 41.11 39.01 48.06
CA GLY A 25 42.06 38.23 47.27
C GLY A 25 41.29 37.49 46.18
N GLU A 26 41.77 37.58 44.96
CA GLU A 26 41.37 36.68 43.89
C GLU A 26 41.85 35.28 44.27
N GLU A 27 40.92 34.41 44.70
CA GLU A 27 41.14 32.97 44.53
C GLU A 27 41.15 32.71 43.02
N PRO A 28 42.17 32.02 42.48
CA PRO A 28 42.13 31.60 41.10
C PRO A 28 40.94 30.66 40.95
N GLY A 29 39.94 31.08 40.18
CA GLY A 29 38.76 30.27 39.88
C GLY A 29 39.20 28.89 39.42
N SER A 30 38.86 27.86 40.19
CA SER A 30 39.05 26.47 39.81
C SER A 30 38.38 26.25 38.47
N SER A 31 39.15 26.21 37.38
CA SER A 31 38.64 25.85 36.07
C SER A 31 38.13 24.41 36.19
N SER A 32 36.81 24.23 36.09
CA SER A 32 36.19 22.90 36.16
C SER A 32 36.88 21.96 35.16
N LYS A 33 37.39 20.83 35.66
CA LYS A 33 37.97 19.77 34.84
C LYS A 33 36.90 19.04 34.01
N ASP A 34 35.66 19.09 34.49
CA ASP A 34 34.50 18.48 33.84
C ASP A 34 34.06 19.30 32.63
N SER A 35 33.62 18.60 31.58
CA SER A 35 33.08 19.19 30.36
C SER A 35 31.59 18.92 30.29
N SER A 36 30.85 19.90 29.78
CA SER A 36 29.46 19.75 29.38
C SER A 36 29.35 19.93 27.88
N LEU A 37 28.42 19.22 27.24
CA LEU A 37 28.11 19.40 25.83
C LEU A 37 26.84 20.22 25.62
N SER A 38 26.78 20.88 24.46
CA SER A 38 25.58 21.36 23.78
C SER A 38 25.65 20.88 22.34
N PHE A 39 24.53 20.82 21.62
CA PHE A 39 24.54 20.35 20.24
C PHE A 39 23.47 21.02 19.39
N THR A 40 23.68 20.93 18.07
CA THR A 40 22.69 21.22 17.04
C THR A 40 22.65 20.04 16.06
N VAL A 41 21.47 19.76 15.50
CA VAL A 41 21.27 18.83 14.37
C VAL A 41 20.88 19.67 13.17
N ASP A 42 21.66 19.57 12.08
CA ASP A 42 21.51 20.40 10.89
C ASP A 42 21.40 21.89 11.24
N GLU A 43 22.32 22.33 12.11
CA GLU A 43 22.44 23.71 12.61
C GLU A 43 21.28 24.21 13.51
N ILE A 44 20.33 23.33 13.85
CA ILE A 44 19.16 23.66 14.67
C ILE A 44 19.23 22.98 16.04
N TYR A 45 18.90 23.71 17.11
CA TYR A 45 18.52 23.14 18.40
C TYR A 45 17.02 23.37 18.62
N ASN A 46 16.23 22.30 18.65
CA ASN A 46 14.76 22.39 18.71
C ASN A 46 14.19 22.32 20.15
N GLY A 47 15.05 22.37 21.17
CA GLY A 47 14.64 22.20 22.58
C GLY A 47 14.31 20.76 22.98
N SER A 48 14.56 19.77 22.11
CA SER A 48 14.27 18.35 22.32
C SER A 48 15.48 17.48 21.96
N LEU A 49 15.36 16.18 22.24
CA LEU A 49 16.27 15.12 21.82
C LEU A 49 15.75 14.36 20.59
N ASN A 50 14.56 14.68 20.10
CA ASN A 50 13.93 14.02 18.95
C ASN A 50 13.96 14.96 17.74
N TYR A 51 14.46 14.48 16.61
CA TYR A 51 14.61 15.24 15.38
C TYR A 51 14.07 14.45 14.18
N SER A 52 13.30 15.13 13.33
CA SER A 52 12.98 14.63 11.99
C SER A 52 14.09 15.04 11.03
N VAL A 53 14.69 14.08 10.34
CA VAL A 53 15.86 14.31 9.48
C VAL A 53 15.70 13.63 8.12
N THR A 54 16.49 14.02 7.13
CA THR A 54 16.54 13.37 5.81
C THR A 54 17.98 13.25 5.34
N GLY A 55 18.32 12.14 4.68
CA GLY A 55 19.66 11.95 4.13
C GLY A 55 20.72 11.76 5.22
N LYS A 56 21.71 12.66 5.28
CA LYS A 56 22.86 12.59 6.21
C LYS A 56 22.82 13.76 7.21
N PRO A 57 22.09 13.63 8.33
CA PRO A 57 22.04 14.68 9.33
C PRO A 57 23.42 14.95 9.91
N VAL A 58 23.73 16.23 10.12
CA VAL A 58 24.99 16.69 10.69
C VAL A 58 24.76 17.15 12.11
N VAL A 59 25.40 16.47 13.06
CA VAL A 59 25.35 16.83 14.48
C VAL A 59 26.62 17.55 14.86
N LYS A 60 26.50 18.82 15.25
CA LYS A 60 27.61 19.62 15.76
C LYS A 60 27.49 19.68 17.28
N VAL A 61 28.48 19.13 17.98
CA VAL A 61 28.55 19.03 19.44
C VAL A 61 29.64 19.97 19.94
N ASN A 62 29.28 20.93 20.78
CA ASN A 62 30.20 21.88 21.39
C ASN A 62 30.44 21.52 22.86
N PHE A 63 31.71 21.34 23.23
CA PHE A 63 32.16 21.02 24.58
C PHE A 63 32.74 22.25 25.27
N THR A 64 32.48 22.39 26.58
CA THR A 64 33.05 23.51 27.37
C THR A 64 34.55 23.36 27.59
N GLN A 65 35.06 22.12 27.65
CA GLN A 65 36.49 21.80 27.70
C GLN A 65 36.93 21.01 26.45
N PRO A 66 38.19 21.17 25.99
CA PRO A 66 38.76 20.35 24.91
C PRO A 66 38.69 18.85 25.22
N ILE A 67 38.40 18.01 24.23
CA ILE A 67 38.27 16.55 24.37
C ILE A 67 39.43 15.77 23.76
N ILE A 68 39.66 14.54 24.24
CA ILE A 68 40.71 13.64 23.75
C ILE A 68 40.23 12.97 22.44
N PRO A 69 40.88 13.21 21.27
CA PRO A 69 40.40 12.69 19.99
C PRO A 69 40.23 11.17 19.93
N ALA A 70 41.14 10.42 20.57
CA ALA A 70 41.10 8.95 20.60
C ALA A 70 39.86 8.37 21.31
N THR A 71 39.12 9.17 22.08
CA THR A 71 37.91 8.72 22.80
C THR A 71 36.62 8.87 22.00
N ILE A 72 36.67 9.51 20.82
CA ILE A 72 35.48 9.78 19.99
C ILE A 72 34.86 8.49 19.45
N SER A 73 35.68 7.54 18.99
CA SER A 73 35.20 6.29 18.37
C SER A 73 34.47 5.38 19.36
N THR A 74 34.87 5.37 20.63
CA THR A 74 34.19 4.64 21.69
C THR A 74 33.04 5.42 22.30
N GLY A 75 33.13 6.75 22.27
CA GLY A 75 32.16 7.66 22.87
C GLY A 75 31.01 8.09 21.97
N THR A 76 31.01 7.67 20.70
CA THR A 76 29.93 7.97 19.75
C THR A 76 29.43 6.70 19.08
N LYS A 77 28.11 6.51 19.03
CA LYS A 77 27.50 5.35 18.36
C LYS A 77 26.15 5.74 17.78
N LEU A 78 25.94 5.43 16.51
CA LEU A 78 24.63 5.53 15.87
C LEU A 78 24.09 4.12 15.60
N SER A 79 22.85 3.86 16.02
CA SER A 79 22.18 2.59 15.76
C SER A 79 20.72 2.77 15.38
N SER A 80 20.23 1.92 14.49
CA SER A 80 18.80 1.80 14.16
C SER A 80 18.01 1.18 15.32
N SER A 81 16.68 1.25 15.25
CA SER A 81 15.77 0.60 16.20
C SER A 81 15.92 -0.93 16.25
N SER A 82 16.40 -1.56 15.18
CA SER A 82 16.72 -2.99 15.14
C SER A 82 18.06 -3.35 15.79
N GLY A 83 18.83 -2.35 16.25
CA GLY A 83 20.14 -2.54 16.86
C GLY A 83 21.31 -2.54 15.86
N SER A 84 21.04 -2.46 14.56
CA SER A 84 22.08 -2.37 13.52
C SER A 84 22.88 -1.09 13.66
N VAL A 85 24.22 -1.20 13.68
CA VAL A 85 25.15 -0.06 13.81
C VAL A 85 25.27 0.67 12.47
N VAL A 86 25.19 1.99 12.51
CA VAL A 86 25.41 2.88 11.36
C VAL A 86 26.79 3.49 11.46
N LEU A 87 27.57 3.41 10.38
CA LEU A 87 28.92 3.97 10.34
C LEU A 87 28.88 5.50 10.35
N LEU A 88 29.77 6.10 11.15
CA LEU A 88 29.89 7.54 11.35
C LEU A 88 31.15 8.10 10.69
N SER A 89 31.04 9.30 10.13
CA SER A 89 32.14 10.22 9.87
C SER A 89 32.20 11.22 11.00
N THR A 90 33.39 11.45 11.54
CA THR A 90 33.60 12.45 12.60
C THR A 90 34.76 13.38 12.25
N SER A 91 34.64 14.65 12.63
CA SER A 91 35.72 15.63 12.52
C SER A 91 35.73 16.54 13.75
N LEU A 92 36.92 16.80 14.30
CA LEU A 92 37.10 17.63 15.48
C LEU A 92 37.79 18.95 15.09
N SER A 93 37.33 20.07 15.66
CA SER A 93 37.95 21.39 15.47
C SER A 93 39.37 21.44 16.02
N ALA A 94 40.17 22.40 15.54
CA ALA A 94 41.58 22.55 15.95
C ALA A 94 41.78 22.82 17.45
N ASP A 95 40.78 23.43 18.11
CA ASP A 95 40.77 23.67 19.56
C ASP A 95 40.24 22.47 20.37
N ASN A 96 39.90 21.36 19.70
CA ASN A 96 39.32 20.14 20.25
C ASN A 96 38.00 20.34 21.01
N LYS A 97 37.24 21.41 20.74
CA LYS A 97 35.98 21.72 21.44
C LYS A 97 34.72 21.46 20.63
N THR A 98 34.82 21.33 19.31
CA THR A 98 33.67 21.14 18.43
C THR A 98 33.81 19.85 17.64
N LEU A 99 32.97 18.87 17.95
CA LEU A 99 32.89 17.60 17.24
C LEU A 99 31.73 17.66 16.25
N THR A 100 32.00 17.39 14.98
CA THR A 100 30.98 17.18 13.95
C THR A 100 30.83 15.68 13.70
N ILE A 101 29.60 15.18 13.71
CA ILE A 101 29.24 13.77 13.54
C ILE A 101 28.20 13.70 12.42
N SER A 102 28.40 12.80 11.46
CA SER A 102 27.42 12.52 10.40
C SER A 102 27.45 11.03 10.05
N PRO A 103 26.33 10.40 9.66
CA PRO A 103 26.35 9.10 9.01
C PRO A 103 27.24 9.11 7.75
N GLN A 104 27.96 8.01 7.47
CA GLN A 104 28.74 7.86 6.24
C GLN A 104 27.85 7.73 5.00
N ASN A 105 26.72 7.05 5.16
CA ASN A 105 25.70 6.84 4.12
C ASN A 105 24.40 7.53 4.51
N GLU A 106 23.53 7.79 3.53
CA GLU A 106 22.19 8.31 3.83
C GLU A 106 21.44 7.34 4.75
N LEU A 107 20.73 7.89 5.73
CA LEU A 107 19.85 7.11 6.57
C LEU A 107 18.67 6.59 5.74
N PRO A 108 18.34 5.29 5.81
CA PRO A 108 17.11 4.74 5.26
C PRO A 108 15.90 5.56 5.70
N SER A 109 14.94 5.82 4.80
CA SER A 109 13.70 6.55 5.11
C SER A 109 12.78 5.76 6.03
N PHE A 110 11.99 6.47 6.85
CA PHE A 110 10.96 5.92 7.75
C PHE A 110 11.49 4.97 8.82
N GLU A 111 12.75 5.17 9.22
CA GLU A 111 13.39 4.44 10.31
C GLU A 111 13.69 5.38 11.49
N THR A 112 13.88 4.78 12.67
CA THR A 112 14.32 5.51 13.85
C THR A 112 15.74 5.10 14.19
N PHE A 113 16.59 6.10 14.45
CA PHE A 113 17.98 5.93 14.86
C PHE A 113 18.25 6.64 16.17
N THR A 114 19.24 6.18 16.91
CA THR A 114 19.71 6.85 18.13
C THR A 114 21.21 7.08 18.02
N LEU A 115 21.63 8.35 18.06
CA LEU A 115 23.02 8.76 18.26
C LEU A 115 23.28 8.89 19.76
N ALA A 116 24.07 7.98 20.30
CA ALA A 116 24.61 8.05 21.65
C ALA A 116 25.93 8.83 21.65
N ILE A 117 26.02 9.85 22.51
CA ILE A 117 27.26 10.53 22.90
C ILE A 117 27.47 10.22 24.38
N THR A 118 28.40 9.31 24.67
CA THR A 118 28.54 8.69 25.99
C THR A 118 29.59 9.37 26.85
N ALA A 119 29.61 9.01 28.14
CA ALA A 119 30.62 9.47 29.09
C ALA A 119 32.05 8.94 28.79
N ASP A 120 32.22 8.12 27.74
CA ASP A 120 33.52 7.66 27.29
C ASP A 120 34.31 8.76 26.58
N ILE A 121 33.64 9.81 26.07
CA ILE A 121 34.32 11.03 25.63
C ILE A 121 34.97 11.70 26.85
N LYS A 122 36.29 11.83 26.84
CA LYS A 122 37.06 12.38 27.97
C LYS A 122 37.61 13.78 27.66
N PRO A 123 37.42 14.77 28.56
CA PRO A 123 38.14 16.03 28.52
C PRO A 123 39.65 15.82 28.66
N ILE A 124 40.46 16.62 27.95
CA ILE A 124 41.93 16.58 28.01
C ILE A 124 42.45 16.86 29.44
N ASN A 125 41.70 17.64 30.23
CA ASN A 125 42.07 18.03 31.58
C ASN A 125 41.77 16.96 32.66
N GLY A 126 41.37 15.75 32.25
CA GLY A 126 41.16 14.60 33.13
C GLY A 126 39.86 14.60 33.95
N GLY A 127 38.90 15.49 33.63
CA GLY A 127 37.55 15.42 34.20
C GLY A 127 36.64 14.44 33.47
N ARG A 128 35.33 14.57 33.65
CA ARG A 128 34.29 13.75 32.99
C ARG A 128 33.35 14.59 32.12
N LEU A 129 32.70 13.94 31.15
CA LEU A 129 31.51 14.50 30.51
C LEU A 129 30.32 14.36 31.46
N VAL A 130 29.73 15.49 31.87
CA VAL A 130 28.68 15.49 32.91
C VAL A 130 27.26 15.30 32.38
N ASN A 131 27.05 15.45 31.08
CA ASN A 131 25.74 15.33 30.43
C ASN A 131 25.84 14.55 29.10
N PRO A 132 26.16 13.23 29.14
CA PRO A 132 26.02 12.39 27.96
C PRO A 132 24.57 12.44 27.44
N VAL A 133 24.41 12.27 26.13
CA VAL A 133 23.11 12.47 25.47
C VAL A 133 22.83 11.39 24.45
N ASN A 134 21.55 10.99 24.37
CA ASN A 134 21.03 10.19 23.27
C ASN A 134 20.12 11.08 22.43
N ILE A 135 20.44 11.23 21.16
CA ILE A 135 19.66 12.02 20.20
C ILE A 135 18.95 11.04 19.28
N THR A 136 17.62 11.12 19.21
CA THR A 136 16.79 10.25 18.38
C THR A 136 16.49 10.95 17.05
N PHE A 137 16.76 10.25 15.96
CA PHE A 137 16.42 10.67 14.61
C PHE A 137 15.27 9.83 14.09
N SER A 138 14.23 10.47 13.56
CA SER A 138 13.21 9.84 12.73
C SER A 138 13.45 10.29 11.28
N SER A 139 13.86 9.36 10.43
CA SER A 139 14.17 9.69 9.03
C SER A 139 12.88 9.84 8.21
N GLY A 140 12.74 10.96 7.52
CA GLY A 140 11.64 11.23 6.60
C GLY A 140 11.85 10.64 5.20
N ILE A 141 10.92 10.91 4.30
CA ILE A 141 11.06 10.57 2.89
C ILE A 141 12.21 11.39 2.27
N ASN A 142 13.07 10.72 1.51
CA ASN A 142 14.03 11.40 0.66
C ASN A 142 13.38 11.69 -0.70
N ASN A 143 13.06 12.96 -0.95
CA ASN A 143 12.41 13.42 -2.18
C ASN A 143 13.38 13.68 -3.35
N THR A 144 14.67 13.38 -3.19
CA THR A 144 15.59 13.45 -4.32
C THR A 144 15.28 12.35 -5.33
N ASP A 145 15.30 12.71 -6.61
CA ASP A 145 15.07 11.75 -7.67
C ASP A 145 16.18 10.69 -7.68
N LYS A 146 15.82 9.42 -7.50
CA LYS A 146 16.77 8.30 -7.59
C LYS A 146 17.08 7.92 -9.04
N PHE A 147 16.26 8.37 -9.97
CA PHE A 147 16.35 8.11 -11.41
C PHE A 147 15.97 9.38 -12.18
N PRO A 148 16.43 9.56 -13.42
CA PRO A 148 15.98 10.68 -14.25
C PRO A 148 14.46 10.72 -14.37
N ARG A 149 13.89 11.93 -14.30
CA ARG A 149 12.46 12.13 -14.54
C ARG A 149 12.11 11.81 -15.98
N ILE A 150 10.97 11.15 -16.16
CA ILE A 150 10.35 10.87 -17.45
C ILE A 150 8.94 11.49 -17.46
N SER A 151 8.37 11.72 -18.64
CA SER A 151 7.01 12.24 -18.75
C SER A 151 5.97 11.25 -18.23
N ASP A 152 4.78 11.72 -17.87
CA ASP A 152 3.69 10.84 -17.42
C ASP A 152 3.35 9.74 -18.44
N ASN A 153 3.39 10.06 -19.73
CA ASN A 153 3.15 9.07 -20.79
C ASN A 153 4.23 7.98 -20.85
N GLU A 154 5.50 8.37 -20.69
CA GLU A 154 6.61 7.41 -20.63
C GLU A 154 6.54 6.58 -19.35
N LEU A 155 6.19 7.18 -18.22
CA LEU A 155 5.99 6.49 -16.95
C LEU A 155 4.86 5.48 -17.05
N LEU A 156 3.70 5.86 -17.58
CA LEU A 156 2.56 4.97 -17.78
C LEU A 156 2.94 3.81 -18.73
N THR A 157 3.66 4.10 -19.82
CA THR A 157 4.13 3.05 -20.74
C THR A 157 5.09 2.10 -20.05
N LEU A 158 6.03 2.61 -19.26
CA LEU A 158 7.01 1.81 -18.51
C LEU A 158 6.32 0.92 -17.47
N VAL A 159 5.40 1.47 -16.68
CA VAL A 159 4.60 0.73 -15.69
C VAL A 159 3.77 -0.34 -16.39
N GLN A 160 3.05 -0.01 -17.46
CA GLN A 160 2.27 -0.99 -18.23
C GLN A 160 3.15 -2.12 -18.78
N LYS A 161 4.30 -1.79 -19.37
CA LYS A 161 5.22 -2.77 -19.96
C LYS A 161 5.85 -3.66 -18.90
N GLN A 162 6.23 -3.13 -17.74
CA GLN A 162 6.84 -3.92 -16.68
C GLN A 162 5.82 -4.81 -15.97
N THR A 163 4.61 -4.31 -15.70
CA THR A 163 3.53 -5.12 -15.12
C THR A 163 3.06 -6.21 -16.08
N PHE A 164 2.98 -5.92 -17.38
CA PHE A 164 2.65 -6.90 -18.43
C PHE A 164 3.53 -8.16 -18.38
N LYS A 165 4.82 -8.03 -18.03
CA LYS A 165 5.74 -9.18 -17.90
C LYS A 165 5.29 -10.19 -16.86
N TYR A 166 4.53 -9.78 -15.84
CA TYR A 166 3.96 -10.73 -14.87
C TYR A 166 3.06 -11.76 -15.56
N PHE A 167 2.24 -11.32 -16.52
CA PHE A 167 1.30 -12.18 -17.23
C PHE A 167 1.93 -12.86 -18.44
N TYR A 168 2.87 -12.19 -19.12
CA TYR A 168 3.50 -12.73 -20.33
C TYR A 168 4.73 -13.57 -20.02
N ASP A 169 5.79 -12.97 -19.46
CA ASP A 169 7.07 -13.65 -19.19
C ASP A 169 6.94 -14.64 -18.01
N PHE A 170 6.23 -14.23 -16.96
CA PHE A 170 6.05 -15.02 -15.73
C PHE A 170 4.77 -15.88 -15.73
N GLY A 171 3.95 -15.79 -16.79
CA GLY A 171 2.80 -16.66 -17.01
C GLY A 171 3.21 -18.14 -17.03
N HIS A 172 2.33 -19.01 -16.54
CA HIS A 172 2.67 -20.43 -16.34
C HIS A 172 3.08 -21.10 -17.67
N PRO A 173 4.19 -21.86 -17.72
CA PRO A 173 4.74 -22.34 -18.99
C PRO A 173 3.90 -23.42 -19.67
N VAL A 174 2.98 -24.10 -18.98
CA VAL A 174 2.09 -25.11 -19.58
C VAL A 174 0.74 -24.50 -19.97
N SER A 175 0.02 -23.91 -19.02
CA SER A 175 -1.31 -23.32 -19.24
C SER A 175 -1.29 -21.92 -19.87
N GLY A 176 -0.22 -21.14 -19.70
CA GLY A 176 -0.19 -19.72 -20.05
C GLY A 176 -0.98 -18.82 -19.11
N LEU A 177 -1.65 -19.38 -18.08
CA LEU A 177 -2.44 -18.67 -17.08
C LEU A 177 -1.55 -17.89 -16.09
N ALA A 178 -2.14 -16.93 -15.39
CA ALA A 178 -1.47 -16.14 -14.36
C ALA A 178 -1.24 -17.00 -13.11
N ARG A 179 0.00 -16.98 -12.61
CA ARG A 179 0.30 -17.50 -11.27
C ARG A 179 -0.38 -16.62 -10.23
N GLU A 180 -0.78 -17.22 -9.11
CA GLU A 180 -1.31 -16.49 -7.96
C GLU A 180 -0.28 -15.49 -7.41
N ARG A 181 0.95 -15.96 -7.18
CA ARG A 181 2.05 -15.16 -6.62
C ARG A 181 3.36 -15.51 -7.30
N ASN A 182 4.38 -14.68 -7.09
CA ASN A 182 5.74 -15.02 -7.54
C ASN A 182 6.36 -16.21 -6.78
N THR A 183 5.74 -16.64 -5.69
CA THR A 183 6.14 -17.77 -4.83
C THR A 183 5.18 -18.96 -4.89
N SER A 184 4.13 -18.94 -5.71
CA SER A 184 3.07 -19.95 -5.71
C SER A 184 3.38 -21.22 -6.54
N GLY A 185 4.60 -21.33 -7.08
CA GLY A 185 5.02 -22.47 -7.90
C GLY A 185 4.15 -22.64 -9.15
N ASN A 186 3.41 -23.74 -9.20
CA ASN A 186 2.52 -24.09 -10.32
C ASN A 186 1.06 -23.63 -10.11
N THR A 187 0.74 -23.06 -8.96
CA THR A 187 -0.63 -22.59 -8.67
C THR A 187 -0.97 -21.39 -9.54
N VAL A 188 -2.03 -21.52 -10.34
CA VAL A 188 -2.61 -20.45 -11.15
C VAL A 188 -3.99 -20.08 -10.62
N THR A 189 -4.34 -18.78 -10.71
CA THR A 189 -5.65 -18.23 -10.30
C THR A 189 -6.54 -18.03 -11.51
N SER A 190 -7.82 -18.40 -11.43
CA SER A 190 -8.78 -18.18 -12.53
C SER A 190 -9.10 -16.69 -12.70
N GLY A 191 -9.49 -15.97 -11.65
CA GLY A 191 -9.85 -14.56 -11.75
C GLY A 191 -8.66 -13.67 -12.10
N GLY A 192 -7.52 -13.89 -11.46
CA GLY A 192 -6.26 -13.20 -11.80
C GLY A 192 -5.81 -13.46 -13.25
N SER A 193 -6.11 -14.65 -13.80
CA SER A 193 -5.88 -14.94 -15.22
C SER A 193 -6.83 -14.17 -16.14
N GLY A 194 -8.06 -13.89 -15.71
CA GLY A 194 -8.97 -12.97 -16.41
C GLY A 194 -8.35 -11.59 -16.61
N PHE A 195 -7.74 -11.04 -15.55
CA PHE A 195 -7.01 -9.77 -15.62
C PHE A 195 -5.78 -9.88 -16.54
N GLY A 196 -5.04 -11.00 -16.44
CA GLY A 196 -3.91 -11.29 -17.32
C GLY A 196 -4.29 -11.34 -18.80
N ILE A 197 -5.45 -11.90 -19.14
CA ILE A 197 -5.97 -11.93 -20.52
C ILE A 197 -6.22 -10.50 -21.04
N MET A 198 -6.80 -9.61 -20.23
CA MET A 198 -6.96 -8.20 -20.63
C MET A 198 -5.60 -7.48 -20.77
N ALA A 199 -4.62 -7.84 -19.95
CA ALA A 199 -3.25 -7.35 -20.09
C ALA A 199 -2.59 -7.86 -21.38
N LEU A 200 -2.88 -9.08 -21.83
CA LEU A 200 -2.43 -9.61 -23.13
C LEU A 200 -3.00 -8.80 -24.29
N VAL A 201 -4.30 -8.50 -24.26
CA VAL A 201 -4.94 -7.62 -25.26
C VAL A 201 -4.26 -6.24 -25.28
N THR A 202 -4.01 -5.66 -24.11
CA THR A 202 -3.29 -4.38 -23.98
C THR A 202 -1.87 -4.48 -24.55
N GLY A 203 -1.15 -5.56 -24.25
CA GLY A 203 0.22 -5.81 -24.74
C GLY A 203 0.29 -5.89 -26.26
N VAL A 204 -0.70 -6.54 -26.91
CA VAL A 204 -0.81 -6.53 -28.38
C VAL A 204 -1.12 -5.12 -28.89
N HIS A 205 -2.09 -4.43 -28.30
CA HIS A 205 -2.52 -3.09 -28.75
C HIS A 205 -1.40 -2.05 -28.61
N ARG A 206 -0.56 -2.18 -27.57
CA ARG A 206 0.62 -1.34 -27.30
C ARG A 206 1.88 -1.82 -28.01
N ASN A 207 1.82 -2.87 -28.83
CA ASN A 207 2.98 -3.49 -29.50
C ASN A 207 4.10 -3.93 -28.54
N PHE A 208 3.77 -4.34 -27.32
CA PHE A 208 4.74 -5.01 -26.43
C PHE A 208 5.03 -6.44 -26.89
N ILE A 209 4.04 -7.07 -27.53
CA ILE A 209 4.13 -8.32 -28.28
C ILE A 209 3.39 -8.15 -29.60
N SER A 210 3.69 -8.98 -30.58
CA SER A 210 2.94 -9.03 -31.83
C SER A 210 1.54 -9.61 -31.63
N ARG A 211 0.63 -9.33 -32.57
CA ARG A 211 -0.71 -9.93 -32.57
C ARG A 211 -0.66 -11.46 -32.69
N ALA A 212 0.29 -12.00 -33.45
CA ALA A 212 0.48 -13.43 -33.61
C ALA A 212 0.92 -14.10 -32.29
N GLU A 213 1.86 -13.51 -31.57
CA GLU A 213 2.27 -13.98 -30.23
C GLU A 213 1.11 -13.91 -29.23
N GLY A 214 0.34 -12.82 -29.26
CA GLY A 214 -0.86 -12.66 -28.44
C GLY A 214 -1.92 -13.72 -28.72
N LEU A 215 -2.20 -13.98 -30.00
CA LEU A 215 -3.14 -15.01 -30.44
C LEU A 215 -2.68 -16.40 -30.00
N GLN A 216 -1.41 -16.73 -30.20
CA GLN A 216 -0.83 -18.01 -29.78
C GLN A 216 -0.94 -18.20 -28.26
N ARG A 217 -0.66 -17.14 -27.48
CA ARG A 217 -0.82 -17.17 -26.01
C ARG A 217 -2.29 -17.39 -25.62
N MET A 218 -3.22 -16.71 -26.29
CA MET A 218 -4.65 -16.87 -26.02
C MET A 218 -5.17 -18.28 -26.36
N GLN A 219 -4.75 -18.85 -27.49
CA GLN A 219 -5.11 -20.22 -27.87
C GLN A 219 -4.58 -21.25 -26.87
N LYS A 220 -3.37 -21.04 -26.34
CA LYS A 220 -2.81 -21.88 -25.27
C LYS A 220 -3.65 -21.81 -23.99
N ILE A 221 -4.01 -20.61 -23.55
CA ILE A 221 -4.86 -20.39 -22.36
C ILE A 221 -6.22 -21.07 -22.54
N VAL A 222 -6.91 -20.79 -23.65
CA VAL A 222 -8.24 -21.34 -23.93
C VAL A 222 -8.18 -22.86 -24.11
N GLY A 223 -7.14 -23.37 -24.77
CA GLY A 223 -6.90 -24.81 -24.90
C GLY A 223 -6.76 -25.52 -23.56
N PHE A 224 -6.02 -24.93 -22.62
CA PHE A 224 -5.90 -25.44 -21.26
C PHE A 224 -7.23 -25.38 -20.49
N LEU A 225 -7.94 -24.25 -20.57
CA LEU A 225 -9.23 -24.05 -19.89
C LEU A 225 -10.32 -25.00 -20.37
N LYS A 226 -10.26 -25.48 -21.62
CA LYS A 226 -11.19 -26.49 -22.15
C LYS A 226 -11.05 -27.86 -21.45
N THR A 227 -9.86 -28.18 -20.94
CA THR A 227 -9.56 -29.45 -20.27
C THR A 227 -9.45 -29.35 -18.76
N ALA A 228 -9.33 -28.14 -18.22
CA ALA A 228 -9.28 -27.92 -16.78
C ALA A 228 -10.59 -28.33 -16.08
N GLU A 229 -10.47 -28.69 -14.81
CA GLU A 229 -11.58 -29.10 -13.96
C GLU A 229 -12.58 -27.96 -13.79
N ARG A 230 -13.87 -28.29 -13.87
CA ARG A 230 -14.99 -27.35 -13.78
C ARG A 230 -16.13 -27.96 -12.99
N PHE A 231 -16.88 -27.10 -12.33
CA PHE A 231 -17.97 -27.46 -11.43
C PHE A 231 -19.23 -26.71 -11.85
N HIS A 232 -20.15 -27.40 -12.52
CA HIS A 232 -21.29 -26.76 -13.20
C HIS A 232 -20.82 -25.62 -14.13
N GLY A 233 -19.78 -25.92 -14.91
CA GLY A 233 -19.14 -24.99 -15.84
C GLY A 233 -18.26 -23.90 -15.22
N ALA A 234 -18.38 -23.61 -13.92
CA ALA A 234 -17.52 -22.65 -13.23
C ALA A 234 -16.13 -23.24 -12.94
N TYR A 235 -15.12 -22.38 -12.92
CA TYR A 235 -13.75 -22.74 -12.55
C TYR A 235 -13.53 -22.60 -11.04
N PRO A 236 -12.62 -23.39 -10.45
CA PRO A 236 -12.18 -23.14 -9.08
C PRO A 236 -11.36 -21.85 -8.99
N HIS A 237 -11.19 -21.34 -7.77
CA HIS A 237 -10.32 -20.20 -7.51
C HIS A 237 -8.88 -20.49 -7.96
N TRP A 238 -8.32 -21.63 -7.51
CA TRP A 238 -6.98 -22.09 -7.86
C TRP A 238 -6.99 -23.40 -8.63
N MET A 239 -6.04 -23.52 -9.55
CA MET A 239 -5.76 -24.76 -10.30
C MET A 239 -4.26 -25.03 -10.31
N ASP A 240 -3.88 -26.30 -10.46
CA ASP A 240 -2.51 -26.64 -10.85
C ASP A 240 -2.31 -26.29 -12.33
N GLY A 241 -1.37 -25.39 -12.61
CA GLY A 241 -1.12 -24.87 -13.95
C GLY A 241 -0.57 -25.90 -14.95
N ASN A 242 -0.16 -27.09 -14.51
CA ASN A 242 0.25 -28.19 -15.40
C ASN A 242 -0.92 -29.09 -15.78
N THR A 243 -1.81 -29.37 -14.84
CA THR A 243 -2.84 -30.42 -15.00
C THR A 243 -4.24 -29.86 -15.19
N GLY A 244 -4.52 -28.66 -14.68
CA GLY A 244 -5.86 -28.08 -14.64
C GLY A 244 -6.75 -28.64 -13.53
N ALA A 245 -6.20 -29.46 -12.62
CA ALA A 245 -6.92 -29.94 -11.45
C ALA A 245 -7.16 -28.80 -10.45
N ALA A 246 -8.33 -28.80 -9.80
CA ALA A 246 -8.68 -27.84 -8.77
C ALA A 246 -7.73 -27.97 -7.56
N LEU A 247 -7.28 -26.83 -7.04
CA LEU A 247 -6.54 -26.75 -5.78
C LEU A 247 -7.43 -26.09 -4.74
N PRO A 248 -7.65 -26.72 -3.57
CA PRO A 248 -8.55 -26.16 -2.56
C PRO A 248 -7.97 -24.85 -2.00
N PHE A 249 -8.77 -23.79 -2.01
CA PHE A 249 -8.44 -22.53 -1.33
C PHE A 249 -8.63 -22.67 0.19
N SER A 250 -9.59 -23.50 0.61
CA SER A 250 -9.76 -23.95 1.99
C SER A 250 -10.34 -25.37 2.01
N ALA A 251 -10.48 -25.97 3.20
CA ALA A 251 -11.01 -27.34 3.32
C ALA A 251 -12.41 -27.53 2.68
N LYS A 252 -13.24 -26.48 2.65
CA LYS A 252 -14.61 -26.54 2.08
C LYS A 252 -14.73 -25.84 0.73
N ASP A 253 -13.69 -25.14 0.32
CA ASP A 253 -13.61 -24.40 -0.94
C ASP A 253 -12.67 -25.13 -1.88
N ASN A 254 -13.17 -26.24 -2.43
CA ASN A 254 -12.47 -27.16 -3.32
C ASN A 254 -13.26 -27.42 -4.62
N GLY A 255 -14.21 -26.54 -4.94
CA GLY A 255 -15.09 -26.65 -6.10
C GLY A 255 -15.10 -25.37 -6.92
N GLY A 256 -16.25 -25.01 -7.48
CA GLY A 256 -16.38 -23.81 -8.32
C GLY A 256 -16.46 -22.54 -7.50
N ASP A 257 -15.71 -21.52 -7.92
CA ASP A 257 -15.79 -20.14 -7.43
C ASP A 257 -16.40 -19.28 -8.55
N LEU A 258 -17.64 -18.82 -8.34
CA LEU A 258 -18.38 -18.09 -9.37
C LEU A 258 -17.86 -16.67 -9.56
N VAL A 259 -17.28 -16.05 -8.52
CA VAL A 259 -16.73 -14.70 -8.60
C VAL A 259 -15.44 -14.72 -9.41
N GLU A 260 -14.53 -15.65 -9.12
CA GLU A 260 -13.30 -15.83 -9.89
C GLU A 260 -13.59 -16.23 -11.34
N THR A 261 -14.58 -17.11 -11.55
CA THR A 261 -15.09 -17.45 -12.89
C THR A 261 -15.58 -16.20 -13.63
N SER A 262 -16.28 -15.30 -12.96
CA SER A 262 -16.77 -14.07 -13.59
C SER A 262 -15.65 -13.12 -14.01
N PHE A 263 -14.58 -13.01 -13.22
CA PHE A 263 -13.39 -12.25 -13.61
C PHE A 263 -12.66 -12.88 -14.80
N LEU A 264 -12.53 -14.20 -14.82
CA LEU A 264 -11.98 -14.95 -15.96
C LEU A 264 -12.79 -14.70 -17.24
N MET A 265 -14.12 -14.83 -17.16
CA MET A 265 -15.02 -14.64 -18.31
C MET A 265 -15.02 -13.21 -18.81
N GLN A 266 -14.93 -12.22 -17.93
CA GLN A 266 -14.75 -10.81 -18.31
C GLN A 266 -13.51 -10.63 -19.21
N GLY A 267 -12.39 -11.27 -18.85
CA GLY A 267 -11.16 -11.26 -19.64
C GLY A 267 -11.30 -11.99 -20.97
N LEU A 268 -11.86 -13.21 -20.95
CA LEU A 268 -12.06 -14.01 -22.16
C LEU A 268 -12.97 -13.30 -23.17
N ILE A 269 -14.08 -12.69 -22.73
CA ILE A 269 -14.97 -11.91 -23.60
C ILE A 269 -14.22 -10.72 -24.21
N THR A 270 -13.37 -10.04 -23.44
CA THR A 270 -12.53 -8.96 -23.96
C THR A 270 -11.61 -9.45 -25.09
N ALA A 271 -10.93 -10.58 -24.90
CA ALA A 271 -10.09 -11.19 -25.93
C ALA A 271 -10.90 -11.64 -27.16
N ARG A 272 -12.07 -12.24 -26.95
CA ARG A 272 -12.99 -12.64 -28.04
C ARG A 272 -13.37 -11.46 -28.93
N GLN A 273 -13.65 -10.29 -28.33
CA GLN A 273 -13.99 -9.09 -29.10
C GLN A 273 -12.76 -8.48 -29.81
N TYR A 274 -11.58 -8.57 -29.20
CA TYR A 274 -10.34 -8.01 -29.76
C TYR A 274 -9.75 -8.84 -30.91
N PHE A 275 -9.76 -10.17 -30.78
CA PHE A 275 -9.35 -11.12 -31.81
C PHE A 275 -10.50 -11.39 -32.78
N SER A 276 -10.86 -10.35 -33.55
CA SER A 276 -12.00 -10.30 -34.48
C SER A 276 -11.65 -10.47 -35.96
N GLY A 277 -10.42 -10.90 -36.27
CA GLY A 277 -9.98 -11.23 -37.62
C GLY A 277 -10.81 -12.36 -38.26
N ALA A 278 -10.93 -12.31 -39.58
CA ALA A 278 -11.70 -13.29 -40.36
C ALA A 278 -10.94 -14.62 -40.58
N ASP A 279 -9.67 -14.70 -40.19
CA ASP A 279 -8.89 -15.92 -40.34
C ASP A 279 -9.40 -17.05 -39.43
N ALA A 280 -9.05 -18.27 -39.80
CA ALA A 280 -9.52 -19.47 -39.11
C ALA A 280 -9.03 -19.56 -37.65
N ALA A 281 -7.85 -19.03 -37.34
CA ALA A 281 -7.26 -19.12 -36.00
C ALA A 281 -7.96 -18.20 -35.00
N GLU A 282 -8.24 -16.96 -35.38
CA GLU A 282 -9.05 -16.03 -34.55
C GLU A 282 -10.52 -16.47 -34.49
N THR A 283 -11.07 -17.00 -35.58
CA THR A 283 -12.44 -17.54 -35.59
C THR A 283 -12.58 -18.72 -34.62
N ALA A 284 -11.63 -19.66 -34.63
CA ALA A 284 -11.61 -20.78 -33.70
C ALA A 284 -11.49 -20.30 -32.24
N LEU A 285 -10.61 -19.32 -31.96
CA LEU A 285 -10.48 -18.74 -30.62
C LEU A 285 -11.81 -18.15 -30.12
N ARG A 286 -12.50 -17.36 -30.96
CA ARG A 286 -13.81 -16.77 -30.59
C ARG A 286 -14.86 -17.83 -30.31
N ASN A 287 -14.90 -18.88 -31.12
CA ASN A 287 -15.84 -19.99 -30.93
C ASN A 287 -15.56 -20.74 -29.63
N ASP A 288 -14.30 -21.05 -29.34
CA ASP A 288 -13.90 -21.73 -28.12
C ASP A 288 -14.22 -20.89 -26.87
N ILE A 289 -13.94 -19.59 -26.88
CA ILE A 289 -14.33 -18.68 -25.79
C ILE A 289 -15.84 -18.63 -25.61
N THR A 290 -16.59 -18.56 -26.71
CA THR A 290 -18.07 -18.57 -26.66
C THR A 290 -18.58 -19.85 -26.02
N ALA A 291 -18.00 -21.00 -26.37
CA ALA A 291 -18.36 -22.28 -25.78
C ALA A 291 -18.04 -22.35 -24.28
N LEU A 292 -16.90 -21.80 -23.84
CA LEU A 292 -16.55 -21.74 -22.42
C LEU A 292 -17.54 -20.88 -21.61
N TYR A 293 -17.89 -19.68 -22.10
CA TYR A 293 -18.85 -18.81 -21.42
C TYR A 293 -20.25 -19.42 -21.35
N ASN A 294 -20.73 -19.98 -22.47
CA ASN A 294 -22.05 -20.60 -22.55
C ASN A 294 -22.15 -21.90 -21.73
N ALA A 295 -21.01 -22.48 -21.32
CA ALA A 295 -20.98 -23.66 -20.47
C ALA A 295 -21.10 -23.34 -18.98
N VAL A 296 -20.96 -22.08 -18.54
CA VAL A 296 -21.10 -21.70 -17.13
C VAL A 296 -22.57 -21.73 -16.74
N GLU A 297 -22.93 -22.61 -15.81
CA GLU A 297 -24.30 -22.76 -15.31
C GLU A 297 -24.57 -21.73 -14.21
N TRP A 298 -24.72 -20.44 -14.56
CA TRP A 298 -24.92 -19.38 -13.57
C TRP A 298 -26.17 -19.59 -12.71
N ASP A 299 -27.21 -20.18 -13.29
CA ASP A 299 -28.47 -20.50 -12.61
C ASP A 299 -28.33 -21.64 -11.59
N TRP A 300 -27.42 -22.60 -11.78
CA TRP A 300 -27.06 -23.61 -10.78
C TRP A 300 -26.65 -22.97 -9.46
N TYR A 301 -25.86 -21.91 -9.53
CA TYR A 301 -25.34 -21.17 -8.37
C TYR A 301 -26.41 -20.36 -7.62
N ARG A 302 -27.69 -20.48 -7.99
CA ARG A 302 -28.80 -19.91 -7.23
C ARG A 302 -29.22 -20.72 -6.00
N LYS A 303 -28.72 -21.97 -5.86
CA LYS A 303 -29.08 -22.94 -4.82
C LYS A 303 -30.58 -23.12 -4.68
N ASP A 304 -31.10 -24.24 -5.19
CA ASP A 304 -32.54 -24.57 -5.12
C ASP A 304 -33.42 -23.47 -5.75
N ASN A 305 -32.95 -22.87 -6.86
CA ASN A 305 -33.61 -21.77 -7.57
C ASN A 305 -33.84 -20.50 -6.73
N GLY A 306 -33.02 -20.25 -5.71
CA GLY A 306 -33.06 -19.05 -4.91
C GLY A 306 -32.92 -17.75 -5.70
N ASP A 307 -33.26 -16.65 -5.03
CA ASP A 307 -33.21 -15.28 -5.56
C ASP A 307 -31.85 -14.61 -5.24
N VAL A 308 -30.77 -15.38 -5.19
CA VAL A 308 -29.40 -14.91 -4.91
C VAL A 308 -28.38 -15.86 -5.52
N LEU A 309 -27.26 -15.36 -6.01
CA LEU A 309 -26.12 -16.20 -6.38
C LEU A 309 -25.30 -16.56 -5.14
N TYR A 310 -24.83 -17.79 -5.08
CA TYR A 310 -23.84 -18.24 -4.10
C TYR A 310 -22.45 -18.20 -4.71
N TRP A 311 -21.48 -17.81 -3.89
CA TRP A 311 -20.10 -17.66 -4.31
C TRP A 311 -19.48 -19.01 -4.68
N HIS A 312 -19.75 -20.04 -3.89
CA HIS A 312 -19.10 -21.35 -4.01
C HIS A 312 -20.09 -22.50 -4.09
N TRP A 313 -19.70 -23.54 -4.81
CA TRP A 313 -20.28 -24.87 -4.76
C TRP A 313 -19.19 -25.93 -4.84
N SER A 314 -19.31 -27.02 -4.08
CA SER A 314 -18.34 -28.11 -4.03
C SER A 314 -19.00 -29.46 -4.33
N PRO A 315 -18.33 -30.38 -5.05
CA PRO A 315 -18.84 -31.74 -5.25
C PRO A 315 -18.94 -32.53 -3.94
N ASP A 316 -18.01 -32.31 -3.00
CA ASP A 316 -17.94 -33.06 -1.74
C ASP A 316 -18.69 -32.37 -0.59
N HIS A 317 -18.83 -31.04 -0.67
CA HIS A 317 -19.38 -30.19 0.39
C HIS A 317 -20.65 -29.43 -0.01
N ASN A 318 -21.12 -29.59 -1.25
CA ASN A 318 -22.28 -28.89 -1.81
C ASN A 318 -22.23 -27.38 -1.51
N TRP A 319 -23.15 -26.90 -0.67
CA TRP A 319 -23.31 -25.49 -0.32
C TRP A 319 -22.77 -25.15 1.08
N GLU A 320 -21.91 -25.97 1.68
CA GLU A 320 -21.46 -25.78 3.07
C GLU A 320 -20.68 -24.50 3.33
N VAL A 321 -20.00 -23.93 2.32
CA VAL A 321 -19.41 -22.58 2.45
C VAL A 321 -20.51 -21.54 2.70
N ASN A 322 -21.69 -21.74 2.11
CA ASN A 322 -22.94 -21.01 2.38
C ASN A 322 -22.79 -19.49 2.35
N LEU A 323 -22.10 -18.98 1.32
CA LEU A 323 -21.82 -17.56 1.14
C LEU A 323 -22.67 -16.96 0.01
N PRO A 324 -23.87 -16.40 0.31
CA PRO A 324 -24.66 -15.69 -0.68
C PRO A 324 -23.97 -14.38 -1.07
N LEU A 325 -23.79 -14.14 -2.37
CA LEU A 325 -23.10 -12.97 -2.91
C LEU A 325 -24.04 -11.76 -2.88
N ARG A 326 -23.76 -10.79 -2.00
CA ARG A 326 -24.63 -9.64 -1.75
C ARG A 326 -23.87 -8.33 -1.88
N GLY A 327 -24.47 -7.38 -2.58
CA GLY A 327 -23.87 -6.06 -2.82
C GLY A 327 -23.94 -5.18 -1.58
N TRP A 328 -23.04 -4.21 -1.43
CA TRP A 328 -22.04 -3.79 -2.41
C TRP A 328 -20.64 -4.32 -2.06
N ASN A 329 -19.99 -4.96 -3.03
CA ASN A 329 -18.60 -5.44 -2.99
C ASN A 329 -18.06 -5.60 -4.45
N GLU A 330 -16.97 -6.35 -4.67
CA GLU A 330 -16.32 -6.59 -5.96
C GLU A 330 -17.12 -7.43 -6.97
N GLY A 331 -18.19 -8.12 -6.54
CA GLY A 331 -18.89 -9.17 -7.30
C GLY A 331 -19.97 -8.70 -8.28
N LEU A 332 -20.03 -7.41 -8.64
CA LEU A 332 -21.05 -6.88 -9.55
C LEU A 332 -21.07 -7.62 -10.90
N ILE A 333 -19.89 -7.85 -11.49
CA ILE A 333 -19.72 -8.49 -12.80
C ILE A 333 -20.27 -9.91 -12.83
N THR A 334 -20.29 -10.62 -11.70
CA THR A 334 -20.87 -11.97 -11.59
C THR A 334 -22.35 -11.95 -11.93
N TYR A 335 -23.10 -10.98 -11.41
CA TYR A 335 -24.52 -10.84 -11.72
C TYR A 335 -24.75 -10.33 -13.15
N VAL A 336 -23.92 -9.41 -13.65
CA VAL A 336 -24.06 -8.90 -15.03
C VAL A 336 -23.81 -10.02 -16.05
N LEU A 337 -22.78 -10.84 -15.84
CA LEU A 337 -22.48 -11.98 -16.71
C LEU A 337 -23.51 -13.10 -16.57
N GLY A 338 -24.04 -13.36 -15.37
CA GLY A 338 -25.16 -14.28 -15.20
C GLY A 338 -26.40 -13.83 -15.96
N ALA A 339 -26.77 -12.55 -15.87
CA ALA A 339 -27.93 -12.01 -16.58
C ALA A 339 -27.72 -11.92 -18.10
N GLY A 340 -26.47 -11.83 -18.56
CA GLY A 340 -26.11 -11.80 -19.98
C GLY A 340 -25.90 -13.18 -20.61
N SER A 341 -25.98 -14.26 -19.83
CA SER A 341 -25.76 -15.63 -20.32
C SER A 341 -26.88 -16.02 -21.30
N PRO A 342 -26.57 -16.60 -22.47
CA PRO A 342 -27.60 -17.05 -23.42
C PRO A 342 -28.12 -18.46 -23.17
N THR A 343 -27.52 -19.21 -22.23
CA THR A 343 -27.79 -20.63 -21.98
C THR A 343 -28.25 -20.93 -20.57
N TYR A 344 -27.67 -20.25 -19.58
CA TYR A 344 -27.92 -20.45 -18.16
C TYR A 344 -28.07 -19.07 -17.50
N ASP A 345 -29.10 -18.34 -17.88
CA ASP A 345 -29.34 -16.98 -17.40
C ASP A 345 -29.96 -16.95 -16.00
N ILE A 346 -29.76 -15.83 -15.31
CA ILE A 346 -30.47 -15.56 -14.06
C ILE A 346 -31.64 -14.59 -14.29
N PRO A 347 -32.80 -14.80 -13.66
CA PRO A 347 -33.89 -13.84 -13.73
C PRO A 347 -33.51 -12.54 -13.00
N LYS A 348 -34.11 -11.43 -13.42
CA LYS A 348 -33.91 -10.10 -12.80
C LYS A 348 -34.12 -10.10 -11.27
N SER A 349 -35.01 -10.96 -10.75
CA SER A 349 -35.26 -11.09 -9.30
C SER A 349 -33.99 -11.46 -8.52
N VAL A 350 -33.08 -12.25 -9.09
CA VAL A 350 -31.82 -12.64 -8.45
C VAL A 350 -30.92 -11.43 -8.22
N TYR A 351 -30.88 -10.48 -9.17
CA TYR A 351 -30.17 -9.22 -8.98
C TYR A 351 -30.86 -8.32 -7.95
N ASP A 352 -32.18 -8.11 -8.08
CA ASP A 352 -32.91 -7.18 -7.22
C ASP A 352 -32.95 -7.66 -5.76
N ASN A 353 -33.31 -8.92 -5.52
CA ASN A 353 -33.48 -9.50 -4.18
C ASN A 353 -32.15 -9.96 -3.58
N GLY A 354 -31.26 -10.52 -4.40
CA GLY A 354 -29.99 -11.11 -3.99
C GLY A 354 -28.89 -10.06 -3.82
N TRP A 355 -28.44 -9.50 -4.95
CA TRP A 355 -27.36 -8.51 -5.00
C TRP A 355 -27.77 -7.18 -4.37
N ALA A 356 -28.78 -6.53 -4.94
CA ALA A 356 -29.19 -5.17 -4.55
C ALA A 356 -29.97 -5.15 -3.24
N ARG A 357 -30.49 -6.30 -2.80
CA ARG A 357 -31.29 -6.47 -1.57
C ARG A 357 -32.43 -5.45 -1.51
N ASN A 358 -33.10 -5.24 -2.64
CA ASN A 358 -34.15 -4.24 -2.83
C ASN A 358 -33.72 -2.82 -2.38
N GLY A 359 -32.47 -2.45 -2.69
CA GLY A 359 -31.88 -1.15 -2.34
C GLY A 359 -31.14 -1.11 -1.00
N SER A 360 -31.13 -2.21 -0.22
CA SER A 360 -30.46 -2.25 1.10
C SER A 360 -28.92 -2.22 1.02
N MET A 361 -28.35 -2.20 -0.19
CA MET A 361 -26.91 -1.94 -0.41
C MET A 361 -26.53 -0.44 -0.36
N LYS A 362 -27.53 0.45 -0.27
CA LYS A 362 -27.33 1.90 -0.17
C LYS A 362 -26.57 2.28 1.11
N ASN A 363 -25.60 3.18 0.96
CA ASN A 363 -24.91 3.83 2.07
C ASN A 363 -25.46 5.26 2.28
N GLY A 364 -25.13 6.20 1.40
CA GLY A 364 -25.61 7.59 1.41
C GLY A 364 -24.93 8.51 2.43
N ASN A 365 -24.04 8.01 3.29
CA ASN A 365 -23.31 8.83 4.26
C ASN A 365 -22.13 9.58 3.63
N THR A 366 -21.63 10.58 4.36
CA THR A 366 -20.45 11.36 3.95
C THR A 366 -19.24 10.95 4.78
N TYR A 367 -18.13 10.64 4.11
CA TYR A 367 -16.84 10.31 4.72
C TYR A 367 -15.78 11.24 4.12
N TYR A 368 -14.95 11.85 4.97
CA TYR A 368 -13.88 12.75 4.51
C TYR A 368 -14.33 13.79 3.47
N GLY A 369 -15.53 14.36 3.67
CA GLY A 369 -16.13 15.38 2.78
C GLY A 369 -16.79 14.86 1.51
N VAL A 370 -16.87 13.54 1.29
CA VAL A 370 -17.42 12.92 0.07
C VAL A 370 -18.58 12.00 0.42
N GLN A 371 -19.73 12.16 -0.27
CA GLN A 371 -20.86 11.26 -0.11
C GLN A 371 -20.62 9.94 -0.85
N LEU A 372 -20.78 8.81 -0.16
CA LEU A 372 -20.63 7.46 -0.72
C LEU A 372 -22.00 6.87 -1.06
N PRO A 373 -22.31 6.54 -2.33
CA PRO A 373 -23.61 5.99 -2.71
C PRO A 373 -23.92 4.60 -2.13
N LEU A 374 -23.00 3.64 -2.29
CA LEU A 374 -23.16 2.23 -1.94
C LEU A 374 -22.04 1.71 -1.03
N GLY A 375 -22.29 0.61 -0.31
CA GLY A 375 -21.26 -0.15 0.39
C GLY A 375 -21.11 0.11 1.87
N PRO A 376 -20.14 -0.54 2.52
CA PRO A 376 -19.90 -0.39 3.95
C PRO A 376 -19.41 1.03 4.29
N PRO A 377 -19.34 1.40 5.59
CA PRO A 377 -18.68 2.62 6.01
C PRO A 377 -17.27 2.76 5.40
N ASN A 378 -16.92 3.95 4.94
CA ASN A 378 -15.71 4.27 4.17
C ASN A 378 -15.51 3.49 2.85
N GLY A 379 -16.45 2.66 2.40
CA GLY A 379 -16.42 1.98 1.10
C GLY A 379 -15.72 0.62 1.04
N GLY A 380 -14.83 0.33 1.99
CA GLY A 380 -14.07 -0.92 2.04
C GLY A 380 -12.73 -0.86 1.27
N PRO A 381 -12.15 -2.01 0.91
CA PRO A 381 -10.91 -2.05 0.12
C PRO A 381 -11.12 -1.51 -1.29
N LEU A 382 -10.17 -0.72 -1.80
CA LEU A 382 -10.36 0.02 -3.04
C LEU A 382 -10.60 -0.86 -4.28
N PHE A 383 -10.15 -2.13 -4.27
CA PHE A 383 -10.37 -3.06 -5.38
C PHE A 383 -11.86 -3.33 -5.70
N PHE A 384 -12.80 -3.04 -4.78
CA PHE A 384 -14.24 -3.08 -5.07
C PHE A 384 -14.63 -2.14 -6.22
N SER A 385 -13.85 -1.09 -6.46
CA SER A 385 -14.02 -0.16 -7.58
C SER A 385 -13.12 -0.48 -8.78
N HIS A 386 -12.44 -1.63 -8.79
CA HIS A 386 -11.56 -2.06 -9.88
C HIS A 386 -12.11 -3.28 -10.63
N TYR A 387 -12.25 -4.44 -9.97
CA TYR A 387 -12.32 -5.74 -10.66
C TYR A 387 -13.51 -5.90 -11.61
N SER A 388 -14.70 -5.48 -11.17
CA SER A 388 -15.91 -5.50 -12.01
C SER A 388 -15.91 -4.45 -13.12
N PHE A 389 -15.01 -3.47 -13.08
CA PHE A 389 -14.96 -2.31 -13.97
C PHE A 389 -13.77 -2.32 -14.93
N LEU A 390 -13.06 -3.45 -15.05
CA LEU A 390 -11.99 -3.61 -16.03
C LEU A 390 -12.54 -3.76 -17.45
N GLY A 391 -13.68 -4.44 -17.60
CA GLY A 391 -14.42 -4.60 -18.85
C GLY A 391 -15.69 -3.75 -18.91
N ILE A 392 -16.52 -3.75 -17.85
CA ILE A 392 -17.69 -2.87 -17.81
C ILE A 392 -17.24 -1.43 -17.55
N ASN A 393 -17.59 -0.53 -18.47
CA ASN A 393 -17.28 0.89 -18.32
C ASN A 393 -18.22 1.54 -17.28
N PRO A 394 -17.71 2.09 -16.15
CA PRO A 394 -18.55 2.76 -15.17
C PRO A 394 -19.06 4.13 -15.64
N LYS A 395 -18.41 4.77 -16.62
CA LYS A 395 -18.74 6.13 -17.06
C LYS A 395 -20.13 6.19 -17.68
N GLY A 396 -20.99 7.02 -17.10
CA GLY A 396 -22.41 7.10 -17.47
C GLY A 396 -23.23 5.82 -17.19
N LEU A 397 -22.67 4.81 -16.53
CA LEU A 397 -23.39 3.59 -16.20
C LEU A 397 -24.29 3.82 -14.97
N THR A 398 -25.59 3.56 -15.15
CA THR A 398 -26.60 3.74 -14.10
C THR A 398 -27.61 2.60 -14.14
N ASP A 399 -28.15 2.26 -12.98
CA ASP A 399 -29.34 1.42 -12.85
C ASP A 399 -30.33 2.02 -11.83
N ALA A 400 -31.29 1.22 -11.37
CA ALA A 400 -32.28 1.64 -10.38
C ALA A 400 -31.69 1.97 -9.00
N TYR A 401 -30.44 1.55 -8.72
CA TYR A 401 -29.83 1.60 -7.39
C TYR A 401 -28.67 2.58 -7.29
N ALA A 402 -27.89 2.79 -8.37
CA ALA A 402 -26.75 3.68 -8.34
C ALA A 402 -26.33 4.25 -9.70
N ASN A 403 -25.55 5.33 -9.61
CA ASN A 403 -24.67 5.78 -10.67
C ASN A 403 -23.25 5.28 -10.36
N TYR A 404 -22.71 4.41 -11.22
CA TYR A 404 -21.46 3.69 -10.93
C TYR A 404 -20.20 4.53 -11.16
N GLU A 405 -20.25 5.52 -12.04
CA GLU A 405 -19.20 6.55 -12.15
C GLU A 405 -19.06 7.34 -10.85
N THR A 406 -20.19 7.76 -10.27
CA THR A 406 -20.23 8.46 -8.99
C THR A 406 -19.74 7.54 -7.86
N GLN A 407 -20.18 6.28 -7.84
CA GLN A 407 -19.74 5.31 -6.84
C GLN A 407 -18.22 5.10 -6.84
N THR A 408 -17.64 4.84 -8.01
CA THR A 408 -16.20 4.54 -8.15
C THR A 408 -15.34 5.77 -7.85
N LEU A 409 -15.76 6.96 -8.30
CA LEU A 409 -15.09 8.21 -7.97
C LEU A 409 -15.15 8.52 -6.47
N ALA A 410 -16.34 8.40 -5.86
CA ALA A 410 -16.53 8.67 -4.44
C ALA A 410 -15.68 7.75 -3.56
N HIS A 411 -15.69 6.44 -3.85
CA HIS A 411 -14.89 5.47 -3.11
C HIS A 411 -13.39 5.76 -3.21
N THR A 412 -12.90 6.12 -4.41
CA THR A 412 -11.49 6.48 -4.64
C THR A 412 -11.09 7.73 -3.87
N LEU A 413 -11.93 8.78 -3.88
CA LEU A 413 -11.65 10.03 -3.16
C LEU A 413 -11.68 9.84 -1.64
N ILE A 414 -12.58 9.00 -1.11
CA ILE A 414 -12.61 8.67 0.32
C ILE A 414 -11.32 7.95 0.73
N ASN A 415 -10.88 6.98 -0.06
CA ASN A 415 -9.63 6.26 0.18
C ASN A 415 -8.41 7.20 0.17
N TYR A 416 -8.32 8.06 -0.86
CA TYR A 416 -7.31 9.11 -0.96
C TYR A 416 -7.34 10.06 0.25
N ASN A 417 -8.49 10.65 0.57
CA ASN A 417 -8.62 11.62 1.64
C ASN A 417 -8.31 11.01 3.03
N TYR A 418 -8.62 9.73 3.25
CA TYR A 418 -8.22 9.04 4.46
C TYR A 418 -6.69 8.96 4.60
N CYS A 419 -6.00 8.53 3.54
CA CYS A 419 -4.54 8.45 3.53
C CYS A 419 -3.90 9.82 3.73
N VAL A 420 -4.45 10.88 3.12
CA VAL A 420 -4.01 12.26 3.31
C VAL A 420 -4.22 12.74 4.74
N ALA A 421 -5.38 12.45 5.34
CA ALA A 421 -5.67 12.80 6.72
C ALA A 421 -4.79 12.02 7.73
N ASN A 422 -4.36 10.82 7.35
CA ASN A 422 -3.46 9.95 8.11
C ASN A 422 -3.79 9.90 9.62
N PRO A 423 -5.01 9.51 10.01
CA PRO A 423 -5.46 9.60 11.42
C PRO A 423 -4.66 8.70 12.36
N LYS A 424 -3.94 7.71 11.83
CA LYS A 424 -3.06 6.80 12.58
C LYS A 424 -1.59 7.23 12.60
N GLY A 425 -1.24 8.33 11.93
CA GLY A 425 0.13 8.84 11.89
C GLY A 425 1.15 7.88 11.27
N TYR A 426 0.74 7.07 10.28
CA TYR A 426 1.63 6.16 9.59
C TYR A 426 2.68 6.91 8.78
N ALA A 427 3.91 6.39 8.81
CA ALA A 427 5.00 6.95 8.06
C ALA A 427 4.74 6.89 6.54
N GLY A 428 4.94 8.01 5.85
CA GLY A 428 4.85 8.10 4.40
C GLY A 428 3.46 8.34 3.82
N TYR A 429 2.37 8.15 4.58
CA TYR A 429 1.01 8.39 4.08
C TYR A 429 0.79 9.89 3.79
N GLY A 430 0.23 10.20 2.62
CA GLY A 430 -0.03 11.57 2.20
C GLY A 430 -0.54 11.69 0.76
N ALA A 431 -0.57 12.91 0.23
CA ALA A 431 -1.08 13.20 -1.12
C ALA A 431 -0.32 12.45 -2.23
N ASP A 432 0.96 12.16 -2.02
CA ASP A 432 1.83 11.48 -2.98
C ASP A 432 1.98 9.97 -2.70
N CYS A 433 1.41 9.46 -1.61
CA CYS A 433 1.52 8.05 -1.21
C CYS A 433 0.25 7.61 -0.46
N TRP A 434 -0.66 7.00 -1.22
CA TRP A 434 -2.00 6.61 -0.79
C TRP A 434 -2.46 5.35 -1.54
N GLY A 435 -3.59 4.80 -1.11
CA GLY A 435 -4.21 3.64 -1.74
C GLY A 435 -4.23 2.44 -0.80
N LEU A 436 -5.38 2.22 -0.15
CA LEU A 436 -5.62 1.07 0.73
C LEU A 436 -6.50 0.04 0.04
N THR A 437 -5.98 -1.17 -0.11
CA THR A 437 -6.70 -2.30 -0.70
C THR A 437 -6.20 -3.61 -0.09
N ALA A 438 -6.89 -4.72 -0.36
CA ALA A 438 -6.43 -6.02 0.10
C ALA A 438 -5.09 -6.40 -0.55
N SER A 439 -4.08 -6.70 0.28
CA SER A 439 -2.73 -7.02 -0.19
C SER A 439 -1.91 -7.76 0.88
N ASP A 440 -0.71 -8.16 0.50
CA ASP A 440 0.30 -8.61 1.45
C ASP A 440 0.72 -7.49 2.40
N ILE A 441 1.07 -7.90 3.61
CA ILE A 441 1.69 -7.11 4.68
C ILE A 441 2.91 -7.89 5.20
N PRO A 442 3.82 -7.28 5.98
CA PRO A 442 5.09 -7.91 6.36
C PRO A 442 4.99 -9.34 6.94
N ASN A 443 3.85 -9.71 7.55
CA ASN A 443 3.65 -11.01 8.18
C ASN A 443 2.32 -11.68 7.78
N GLY A 444 1.77 -11.39 6.61
CA GLY A 444 0.54 -12.05 6.16
C GLY A 444 -0.19 -11.30 5.06
N TYR A 445 -1.51 -11.41 5.08
CA TYR A 445 -2.42 -10.78 4.14
C TYR A 445 -3.53 -10.07 4.90
N THR A 446 -3.97 -8.91 4.42
CA THR A 446 -5.09 -8.21 5.04
C THR A 446 -5.92 -7.47 4.00
N ALA A 447 -7.20 -7.30 4.29
CA ALA A 447 -8.12 -6.49 3.50
C ALA A 447 -8.02 -5.01 3.92
N SER A 448 -6.89 -4.33 3.63
CA SER A 448 -6.71 -2.94 4.03
C SER A 448 -7.78 -2.02 3.42
N SER A 449 -8.28 -1.12 4.25
CA SER A 449 -9.26 -0.09 3.92
C SER A 449 -9.15 1.07 4.92
N PRO A 450 -9.73 2.25 4.62
CA PRO A 450 -9.79 3.39 5.55
C PRO A 450 -10.35 3.08 6.94
#